data_AF-A0A7Y1UD01-F1
#
_entry.id   AF-A0A7Y1UD01-F1
#
_cell.length_a   1.000
_cell.length_b   1.000
_cell.length_c   1.000
_cell.angle_alpha   90.00
_cell.angle_beta   90.00
_cell.angle_gamma   90.00
#
_symmetry.space_group_name_H-M   'P 1'
#
loop_
_entity.id
_entity.type
_entity.pdbx_description
1 polymer ?
#
loop_
_entity_poly.entity_id
_entity_poly.type
_entity_poly.pdbx_seq_one_letter_code
_entity_poly.pdbx_strand_id
1 'polypeptide(L)'
;IGFGVFYFTKSNILMEFGLIAALNIMATYAISLILIPIIFSYLAAPKIDHIKHLKSKRTNFFLEFIDRLVHEYTNWVHASVAVLVLLSIIGIIRINAVGYVVDDLPKNDPVYVDLQFFEKHFKGILPLEILIDTKKKKGLNNHKNLALIYKLQKRLAKKDELSRSISVVDGIKYAYQSYRGGNPKAYILPGALEMNKLSKYVDAKNEKSDLLNAFVDSTKQTARVSVQVADIGSKKMGVVIDELNKEIEAIFDPVKYNTTITGNSLIFLKGNAYLVSNLVQSIILAIILISIIMIMLFMSVRMILVSILPSLIPLIITAGLMGYFQIPLKPSTILIYSIAFGISSDGTIYFLTRYRHDMRYYSLSISRTVSRTIRETGLSMVYTAVILFAGFFIFTASGFGGTQSLGILISLTLMVAMISNLVFLPALLISLERKLTTKAFLNEPIIDVFTNNGNDGNDEKMDDIDIKKVNNGTDTLAKPKSEV
;
A
#
# COMPACT_ATOMS: atom_id res chain seq x y z
N ILE A 1 -4.45 11.18 -10.50
CA ILE A 1 -3.76 11.64 -9.26
C ILE A 1 -3.46 10.51 -8.31
N GLY A 2 -4.45 9.69 -7.90
CA GLY A 2 -4.23 8.59 -6.96
C GLY A 2 -3.00 7.73 -7.25
N PHE A 3 -2.84 7.25 -8.49
CA PHE A 3 -1.67 6.46 -8.90
C PHE A 3 -0.43 7.29 -9.23
N GLY A 4 -0.59 8.46 -9.85
CA GLY A 4 0.53 9.32 -10.27
C GLY A 4 1.37 9.86 -9.11
N VAL A 5 0.81 9.93 -7.91
CA VAL A 5 1.54 10.33 -6.69
C VAL A 5 2.72 9.40 -6.40
N PHE A 6 2.62 8.13 -6.78
CA PHE A 6 3.71 7.18 -6.59
C PHE A 6 4.98 7.51 -7.38
N TYR A 7 4.87 8.30 -8.44
CA TYR A 7 6.04 8.76 -9.20
C TYR A 7 6.99 9.59 -8.31
N PHE A 8 6.46 10.30 -7.32
CA PHE A 8 7.25 11.10 -6.38
C PHE A 8 7.81 10.29 -5.21
N THR A 9 7.51 8.99 -5.15
CA THR A 9 8.14 8.11 -4.16
C THR A 9 9.56 7.79 -4.56
N LYS A 10 10.42 7.61 -3.56
CA LYS A 10 11.82 7.29 -3.80
C LYS A 10 12.05 5.78 -4.05
N SER A 11 11.00 5.03 -4.39
CA SER A 11 11.07 3.59 -4.65
C SER A 11 10.84 3.32 -6.12
N ASN A 12 11.83 2.73 -6.80
CA ASN A 12 11.73 2.45 -8.25
C ASN A 12 10.50 1.59 -8.57
N ILE A 13 10.20 0.58 -7.75
CA ILE A 13 9.05 -0.32 -7.95
C ILE A 13 7.74 0.47 -7.88
N LEU A 14 7.60 1.34 -6.87
CA LEU A 14 6.40 2.16 -6.72
C LEU A 14 6.29 3.21 -7.84
N MET A 15 7.41 3.82 -8.21
CA MET A 15 7.48 4.79 -9.30
C MET A 15 7.08 4.17 -10.64
N GLU A 16 7.63 3.01 -10.99
CA GLU A 16 7.27 2.28 -12.23
C GLU A 16 5.80 1.87 -12.23
N PHE A 17 5.32 1.28 -11.13
CA PHE A 17 3.92 0.93 -10.98
C PHE A 17 3.00 2.15 -11.13
N GLY A 18 3.33 3.25 -10.45
CA GLY A 18 2.59 4.50 -10.48
C GLY A 18 2.53 5.15 -11.85
N LEU A 19 3.68 5.18 -12.55
CA LEU A 19 3.80 5.74 -13.88
C LEU A 19 2.98 4.92 -14.89
N ILE A 20 3.14 3.60 -14.90
CA ILE A 20 2.41 2.71 -15.80
C ILE A 20 0.91 2.79 -15.52
N ALA A 21 0.49 2.75 -14.25
CA ALA A 21 -0.93 2.86 -13.90
C ALA A 21 -1.52 4.22 -14.31
N ALA A 22 -0.80 5.33 -14.06
CA ALA A 22 -1.26 6.66 -14.45
C ALA A 22 -1.39 6.81 -15.97
N LEU A 23 -0.40 6.33 -16.74
CA LEU A 23 -0.44 6.33 -18.20
C LEU A 23 -1.59 5.48 -18.73
N ASN A 24 -1.80 4.28 -18.18
CA ASN A 24 -2.90 3.41 -18.57
C ASN A 24 -4.27 4.04 -18.28
N ILE A 25 -4.43 4.72 -17.16
CA ILE A 25 -5.68 5.44 -16.84
C ILE A 25 -5.91 6.59 -17.83
N MET A 26 -4.88 7.37 -18.14
CA MET A 26 -4.99 8.46 -19.12
C MET A 26 -5.29 7.94 -20.54
N ALA A 27 -4.64 6.84 -20.94
CA ALA A 27 -4.91 6.17 -22.21
C ALA A 27 -6.34 5.63 -22.24
N THR A 28 -6.79 4.98 -21.16
CA THR A 28 -8.18 4.48 -21.05
C THR A 28 -9.18 5.62 -21.12
N TYR A 29 -8.91 6.75 -20.47
CA TYR A 29 -9.75 7.95 -20.56
C TYR A 29 -9.84 8.48 -22.00
N ALA A 30 -8.71 8.63 -22.70
CA ALA A 30 -8.68 9.07 -24.09
C ALA A 30 -9.41 8.10 -25.03
N ILE A 31 -9.17 6.80 -24.87
CA ILE A 31 -9.87 5.75 -25.62
C ILE A 31 -11.36 5.80 -25.35
N SER A 32 -11.79 5.97 -24.09
CA SER A 32 -13.20 6.03 -23.72
C SER A 32 -13.90 7.24 -24.36
N LEU A 33 -13.25 8.41 -24.34
CA LEU A 33 -13.79 9.64 -24.94
C LEU A 33 -13.92 9.56 -26.47
N ILE A 34 -13.05 8.81 -27.15
CA ILE A 34 -13.07 8.69 -28.61
C ILE A 34 -13.96 7.52 -29.02
N LEU A 35 -13.74 6.34 -28.44
CA LEU A 35 -14.35 5.09 -28.87
C LEU A 35 -15.83 5.00 -28.50
N ILE A 36 -16.24 5.46 -27.31
CA ILE A 36 -17.65 5.37 -26.87
C ILE A 36 -18.56 6.20 -27.79
N PRO A 37 -18.28 7.49 -28.08
CA PRO A 37 -19.11 8.27 -29.01
C PRO A 37 -19.12 7.70 -30.43
N ILE A 38 -17.97 7.21 -30.92
CA ILE A 38 -17.90 6.56 -32.23
C ILE A 38 -18.83 5.34 -32.27
N ILE A 39 -18.72 4.44 -31.29
CA ILE A 39 -19.57 3.25 -31.21
C ILE A 39 -21.05 3.64 -31.12
N PHE A 40 -21.41 4.63 -30.29
CA PHE A 40 -22.79 5.10 -30.16
C PHE A 40 -23.32 5.79 -31.42
N SER A 41 -22.46 6.38 -32.26
CA SER A 41 -22.85 6.93 -33.56
C SER A 41 -23.30 5.86 -34.56
N TYR A 42 -22.71 4.65 -34.47
CA TYR A 42 -23.07 3.52 -35.35
C TYR A 42 -24.18 2.62 -34.79
N LEU A 43 -24.43 2.66 -33.48
CA LEU A 43 -25.47 1.84 -32.85
C LEU A 43 -26.84 2.50 -32.96
N ALA A 44 -27.86 1.69 -33.26
CA ALA A 44 -29.24 2.14 -33.17
C ALA A 44 -29.61 2.51 -31.72
N ALA A 45 -30.57 3.42 -31.57
CA ALA A 45 -31.08 3.83 -30.26
C ALA A 45 -31.49 2.60 -29.41
N PRO A 46 -31.18 2.61 -28.09
CA PRO A 46 -31.46 1.47 -27.23
C PRO A 46 -32.98 1.22 -27.14
N LYS A 47 -33.38 -0.05 -27.30
CA LYS A 47 -34.78 -0.47 -27.12
C LYS A 47 -35.20 -0.32 -25.65
N ILE A 48 -36.50 -0.12 -25.42
CA ILE A 48 -37.09 0.05 -24.08
C ILE A 48 -36.75 -1.16 -23.17
N ASP A 49 -36.66 -2.36 -23.73
CA ASP A 49 -36.28 -3.57 -22.97
C ASP A 49 -34.83 -3.49 -22.44
N HIS A 50 -33.92 -2.81 -23.13
CA HIS A 50 -32.53 -2.67 -22.70
C HIS A 50 -32.41 -1.77 -21.46
N ILE A 51 -33.31 -0.81 -21.25
CA ILE A 51 -33.32 0.11 -20.11
C ILE A 51 -34.19 -0.37 -18.94
N LYS A 52 -34.87 -1.52 -19.08
CA LYS A 52 -35.79 -2.06 -18.05
C LYS A 52 -35.10 -2.34 -16.71
N HIS A 53 -33.81 -2.66 -16.73
CA HIS A 53 -33.02 -2.89 -15.52
C HIS A 53 -32.83 -1.62 -14.66
N LEU A 54 -32.79 -0.44 -15.30
CA LEU A 54 -32.70 0.86 -14.62
C LEU A 54 -33.99 1.17 -13.85
N LYS A 55 -35.14 0.74 -14.39
CA LYS A 55 -36.48 0.91 -13.77
C LYS A 55 -36.95 -0.34 -13.01
N SER A 56 -36.04 -1.24 -12.66
CA SER A 56 -36.44 -2.47 -11.97
C SER A 56 -36.93 -2.16 -10.55
N LYS A 57 -37.97 -2.87 -10.08
CA LYS A 57 -38.48 -2.73 -8.71
C LYS A 57 -37.40 -2.96 -7.65
N ARG A 58 -36.43 -3.86 -7.92
CA ARG A 58 -35.30 -4.14 -7.02
C ARG A 58 -34.32 -2.98 -6.94
N THR A 59 -34.01 -2.37 -8.09
CA THR A 59 -33.14 -1.20 -8.18
C THR A 59 -33.74 -0.02 -7.43
N ASN A 60 -35.02 0.29 -7.68
CA ASN A 60 -35.70 1.38 -6.98
C ASN A 60 -35.79 1.11 -5.48
N PHE A 61 -36.13 -0.10 -5.07
CA PHE A 61 -36.14 -0.48 -3.65
C PHE A 61 -34.77 -0.30 -2.99
N PHE A 62 -33.68 -0.71 -3.65
CA PHE A 62 -32.33 -0.52 -3.14
C PHE A 62 -31.97 0.96 -2.99
N LEU A 63 -32.25 1.79 -4.00
CA LEU A 63 -31.97 3.21 -3.96
C LEU A 63 -32.82 3.94 -2.90
N GLU A 64 -34.08 3.58 -2.75
CA GLU A 64 -34.97 4.08 -1.70
C GLU A 64 -34.51 3.64 -0.30
N PHE A 65 -33.99 2.42 -0.16
CA PHE A 65 -33.42 1.94 1.09
C PHE A 65 -32.20 2.77 1.50
N ILE A 66 -31.29 3.05 0.55
CA ILE A 66 -30.12 3.91 0.79
C ILE A 66 -30.57 5.33 1.14
N ASP A 67 -31.49 5.91 0.37
CA ASP A 67 -32.03 7.25 0.61
C ASP A 67 -32.67 7.36 2.01
N ARG A 68 -33.45 6.34 2.41
CA ARG A 68 -34.03 6.25 3.76
C ARG A 68 -32.97 6.15 4.85
N LEU A 69 -31.94 5.31 4.65
CA LEU A 69 -30.83 5.20 5.62
C LEU A 69 -30.12 6.55 5.81
N VAL A 70 -29.91 7.28 4.72
CA VAL A 70 -29.20 8.56 4.72
C VAL A 70 -30.02 9.65 5.42
N HIS A 71 -31.34 9.72 5.20
CA HIS A 71 -32.19 10.79 5.72
C HIS A 71 -32.82 10.50 7.09
N GLU A 72 -33.33 9.29 7.32
CA GLU A 72 -34.03 8.93 8.56
C GLU A 72 -33.07 8.43 9.64
N TYR A 73 -31.97 7.77 9.24
CA TYR A 73 -31.04 7.09 10.14
C TYR A 73 -29.63 7.72 10.16
N THR A 74 -29.50 9.01 9.80
CA THR A 74 -28.20 9.71 9.70
C THR A 74 -27.34 9.56 10.96
N ASN A 75 -27.93 9.71 12.15
CA ASN A 75 -27.21 9.57 13.42
C ASN A 75 -26.72 8.13 13.65
N TRP A 76 -27.50 7.13 13.25
CA TRP A 76 -27.12 5.72 13.31
C TRP A 76 -26.02 5.38 12.31
N VAL A 77 -26.03 5.99 11.11
CA VAL A 77 -24.93 5.87 10.14
C VAL A 77 -23.63 6.42 10.71
N HIS A 78 -23.66 7.61 11.33
CA HIS A 78 -22.47 8.17 11.98
C HIS A 78 -21.98 7.31 13.16
N ALA A 79 -22.91 6.82 13.99
CA ALA A 79 -22.57 5.94 15.10
C ALA A 79 -21.96 4.61 14.64
N SER A 80 -22.52 3.97 13.60
CA SER A 80 -22.01 2.70 13.08
C SER A 80 -20.61 2.86 12.47
N VAL A 81 -20.39 3.93 11.69
CA VAL A 81 -19.06 4.25 11.16
C VAL A 81 -18.07 4.54 12.28
N ALA A 82 -18.47 5.30 13.31
CA ALA A 82 -17.59 5.57 14.47
C ALA A 82 -17.21 4.28 15.20
N VAL A 83 -18.15 3.36 15.42
CA VAL A 83 -17.89 2.05 16.02
C VAL A 83 -16.95 1.22 15.14
N LEU A 84 -17.19 1.16 13.84
CA LEU A 84 -16.31 0.45 12.90
C LEU A 84 -14.90 1.02 12.90
N VAL A 85 -14.75 2.35 12.90
CA VAL A 85 -13.44 3.02 12.99
C VAL A 85 -12.75 2.69 14.31
N LEU A 86 -13.46 2.72 15.44
CA LEU A 86 -12.90 2.35 16.76
C LEU A 86 -12.43 0.89 16.79
N LEU A 87 -13.27 -0.04 16.33
CA LEU A 87 -12.91 -1.45 16.20
C LEU A 87 -11.71 -1.64 15.28
N SER A 88 -11.62 -0.85 14.22
CA SER A 88 -10.51 -0.91 13.27
C SER A 88 -9.22 -0.36 13.88
N ILE A 89 -9.28 0.72 14.67
CA ILE A 89 -8.13 1.24 15.43
C ILE A 89 -7.58 0.19 16.40
N ILE A 90 -8.46 -0.55 17.09
CA ILE A 90 -8.05 -1.67 17.95
C ILE A 90 -7.33 -2.75 17.13
N GLY A 91 -7.84 -3.06 15.94
CA GLY A 91 -7.17 -3.97 14.99
C GLY A 91 -5.81 -3.44 14.55
N ILE A 92 -5.70 -2.16 14.21
CA ILE A 92 -4.45 -1.52 13.75
C ILE A 92 -3.32 -1.68 14.76
N ILE A 93 -3.62 -1.55 16.06
CA ILE A 93 -2.63 -1.74 17.13
C ILE A 93 -2.06 -3.17 17.15
N ARG A 94 -2.81 -4.15 16.61
CA ARG A 94 -2.39 -5.56 16.49
C ARG A 94 -1.66 -5.88 15.19
N ILE A 95 -1.48 -4.92 14.28
CA ILE A 95 -0.77 -5.15 13.02
C ILE A 95 0.70 -5.50 13.32
N ASN A 96 1.09 -6.69 12.88
CA ASN A 96 2.50 -7.08 12.86
C ASN A 96 3.18 -6.52 11.62
N ALA A 97 4.04 -5.52 11.80
CA ALA A 97 4.94 -5.04 10.75
C ALA A 97 6.18 -5.94 10.56
N VAL A 98 6.15 -7.16 11.11
CA VAL A 98 7.23 -8.14 10.96
C VAL A 98 7.01 -8.86 9.64
N GLY A 99 7.90 -8.62 8.68
CA GLY A 99 7.95 -9.36 7.43
C GLY A 99 9.10 -10.37 7.48
N TYR A 100 8.83 -11.58 7.01
CA TYR A 100 9.83 -12.60 6.70
C TYR A 100 10.02 -12.66 5.18
N VAL A 101 11.19 -13.10 4.73
CA VAL A 101 11.54 -13.12 3.30
C VAL A 101 10.75 -14.20 2.56
N VAL A 102 10.48 -15.33 3.22
CA VAL A 102 9.91 -16.53 2.60
C VAL A 102 8.40 -16.69 2.82
N ASP A 103 7.75 -15.79 3.56
CA ASP A 103 6.34 -15.94 3.93
C ASP A 103 5.35 -15.95 2.75
N ASP A 104 5.72 -15.40 1.61
CA ASP A 104 4.81 -15.32 0.45
C ASP A 104 4.80 -16.62 -0.38
N LEU A 105 5.69 -17.55 -0.07
CA LEU A 105 5.69 -18.90 -0.64
C LEU A 105 4.61 -19.76 0.02
N PRO A 106 3.90 -20.61 -0.74
CA PRO A 106 3.00 -21.60 -0.16
C PRO A 106 3.76 -22.50 0.82
N LYS A 107 3.12 -22.82 1.95
CA LYS A 107 3.72 -23.73 2.96
C LYS A 107 3.99 -25.14 2.42
N ASN A 108 3.29 -25.53 1.37
CA ASN A 108 3.45 -26.83 0.70
C ASN A 108 4.38 -26.76 -0.52
N ASP A 109 4.95 -25.58 -0.82
CA ASP A 109 5.89 -25.42 -1.93
C ASP A 109 7.22 -26.12 -1.60
N PRO A 110 7.80 -26.91 -2.54
CA PRO A 110 9.09 -27.56 -2.33
C PRO A 110 10.19 -26.59 -1.87
N VAL A 111 10.19 -25.36 -2.40
CA VAL A 111 11.17 -24.33 -2.03
C VAL A 111 11.03 -23.93 -0.57
N TYR A 112 9.79 -23.80 -0.07
CA TYR A 112 9.56 -23.47 1.34
C TYR A 112 10.04 -24.60 2.27
N VAL A 113 9.73 -25.85 1.93
CA VAL A 113 10.13 -27.03 2.71
C VAL A 113 11.65 -27.19 2.73
N ASP A 114 12.32 -27.01 1.58
CA ASP A 114 13.77 -27.06 1.48
C ASP A 114 14.43 -25.95 2.30
N LEU A 115 13.89 -24.73 2.23
CA LEU A 115 14.38 -23.60 3.03
C LEU A 115 14.25 -23.87 4.53
N GLN A 116 13.12 -24.43 4.99
CA GLN A 116 12.97 -24.84 6.39
C GLN A 116 13.94 -25.95 6.80
N PHE A 117 14.23 -26.90 5.91
CA PHE A 117 15.24 -27.93 6.14
C PHE A 117 16.62 -27.30 6.32
N PHE A 118 17.03 -26.40 5.42
CA PHE A 118 18.31 -25.70 5.53
C PHE A 118 18.40 -24.85 6.78
N GLU A 119 17.35 -24.12 7.14
CA GLU A 119 17.32 -23.29 8.34
C GLU A 119 17.50 -24.13 9.62
N LYS A 120 16.81 -25.27 9.70
CA LYS A 120 16.90 -26.19 10.85
C LYS A 120 18.27 -26.87 10.99
N HIS A 121 18.91 -27.22 9.87
CA HIS A 121 20.15 -28.00 9.88
C HIS A 121 21.43 -27.15 9.78
N PHE A 122 21.38 -25.98 9.13
CA PHE A 122 22.55 -25.14 8.85
C PHE A 122 22.50 -23.77 9.57
N LYS A 123 21.47 -23.52 10.39
CA LYS A 123 21.30 -22.30 11.20
C LYS A 123 21.30 -21.00 10.38
N GLY A 124 20.66 -21.00 9.22
CA GLY A 124 20.47 -19.81 8.40
C GLY A 124 20.38 -20.10 6.92
N ILE A 125 19.67 -19.22 6.21
CA ILE A 125 19.42 -19.30 4.76
C ILE A 125 19.61 -17.96 4.06
N LEU A 126 19.55 -16.84 4.79
CA LEU A 126 19.63 -15.51 4.22
C LEU A 126 21.05 -14.97 4.31
N PRO A 127 21.70 -14.61 3.19
CA PRO A 127 23.06 -14.10 3.22
C PRO A 127 23.13 -12.73 3.89
N LEU A 128 24.11 -12.57 4.78
CA LEU A 128 24.57 -11.35 5.41
C LEU A 128 26.08 -11.24 5.18
N GLU A 129 26.52 -10.09 4.73
CA GLU A 129 27.88 -9.87 4.27
C GLU A 129 28.48 -8.71 5.06
N ILE A 130 29.68 -8.89 5.61
CA ILE A 130 30.42 -7.86 6.32
C ILE A 130 31.66 -7.54 5.50
N LEU A 131 31.71 -6.33 4.94
CA LEU A 131 32.85 -5.81 4.21
C LEU A 131 33.78 -5.08 5.17
N ILE A 132 35.07 -5.38 5.11
CA ILE A 132 36.10 -4.83 5.99
C ILE A 132 37.21 -4.24 5.12
N ASP A 133 37.22 -2.93 4.97
CA ASP A 133 38.25 -2.18 4.25
C ASP A 133 39.36 -1.73 5.22
N THR A 134 40.59 -2.12 4.93
CA THR A 134 41.79 -1.80 5.72
C THR A 134 42.39 -0.41 5.43
N LYS A 135 41.78 0.36 4.51
CA LYS A 135 42.23 1.67 3.99
C LYS A 135 43.65 1.66 3.38
N LYS A 136 44.24 0.48 3.21
CA LYS A 136 45.61 0.29 2.71
C LYS A 136 45.64 -0.83 1.68
N LYS A 137 46.19 -0.55 0.50
CA LYS A 137 46.46 -1.58 -0.52
C LYS A 137 47.31 -2.69 0.08
N LYS A 138 46.95 -3.95 -0.21
CA LYS A 138 47.57 -5.16 0.37
C LYS A 138 47.51 -5.24 1.89
N GLY A 139 46.62 -4.48 2.54
CA GLY A 139 46.46 -4.49 4.00
C GLY A 139 46.10 -5.87 4.55
N LEU A 140 45.42 -6.73 3.77
CA LEU A 140 45.05 -8.08 4.19
C LEU A 140 46.21 -9.08 4.25
N ASN A 141 47.38 -8.74 3.70
CA ASN A 141 48.59 -9.53 3.90
C ASN A 141 49.12 -9.43 5.35
N ASN A 142 48.67 -8.43 6.12
CA ASN A 142 49.08 -8.26 7.50
C ASN A 142 48.33 -9.24 8.40
N HIS A 143 49.10 -10.10 9.10
CA HIS A 143 48.56 -11.05 10.08
C HIS A 143 47.66 -10.38 11.14
N LYS A 144 47.95 -9.13 11.55
CA LYS A 144 47.11 -8.40 12.52
C LYS A 144 45.68 -8.21 12.01
N ASN A 145 45.51 -7.85 10.73
CA ASN A 145 44.19 -7.64 10.13
C ASN A 145 43.42 -8.96 10.02
N LEU A 146 44.10 -10.04 9.62
CA LEU A 146 43.52 -11.38 9.56
C LEU A 146 43.13 -11.90 10.96
N ALA A 147 43.91 -11.58 12.00
CA ALA A 147 43.58 -11.93 13.38
C ALA A 147 42.34 -11.18 13.89
N LEU A 148 42.12 -9.92 13.48
CA LEU A 148 40.89 -9.18 13.78
C LEU A 148 39.67 -9.80 13.08
N ILE A 149 39.80 -10.15 11.80
CA ILE A 149 38.74 -10.88 11.07
C ILE A 149 38.43 -12.21 11.75
N TYR A 150 39.46 -12.97 12.15
CA TYR A 150 39.28 -14.23 12.88
C TYR A 150 38.60 -14.02 14.24
N LYS A 151 38.91 -12.93 14.95
CA LYS A 151 38.25 -12.55 16.20
C LYS A 151 36.76 -12.24 15.97
N LEU A 152 36.43 -11.54 14.88
CA LEU A 152 35.04 -11.31 14.46
C LEU A 152 34.33 -12.64 14.19
N GLN A 153 34.90 -13.53 13.38
CA GLN A 153 34.29 -14.85 13.09
C GLN A 153 33.99 -15.65 14.37
N LYS A 154 34.90 -15.62 15.35
CA LYS A 154 34.67 -16.25 16.67
C LYS A 154 33.54 -15.62 17.48
N ARG A 155 33.28 -14.32 17.32
CA ARG A 155 32.17 -13.62 17.96
C ARG A 155 30.85 -13.97 17.27
N LEU A 156 30.83 -13.94 15.94
CA LEU A 156 29.67 -14.33 15.13
C LEU A 156 29.23 -15.77 15.43
N ALA A 157 30.18 -16.70 15.58
CA ALA A 157 29.91 -18.10 15.88
C ALA A 157 29.26 -18.36 17.27
N LYS A 158 29.19 -17.35 18.15
CA LYS A 158 28.50 -17.47 19.45
C LYS A 158 27.01 -17.10 19.38
N LYS A 159 26.56 -16.48 18.29
CA LYS A 159 25.15 -16.12 18.11
C LYS A 159 24.43 -17.29 17.46
N ASP A 160 23.30 -17.70 18.04
CA ASP A 160 22.56 -18.87 17.57
C ASP A 160 21.77 -18.59 16.29
N GLU A 161 21.48 -17.32 16.01
CA GLU A 161 20.77 -16.86 14.81
C GLU A 161 21.65 -16.86 13.56
N LEU A 162 22.98 -17.01 13.74
CA LEU A 162 23.98 -16.98 12.68
C LEU A 162 24.55 -18.35 12.43
N SER A 163 24.66 -18.70 11.15
CA SER A 163 25.42 -19.85 10.68
C SER A 163 26.93 -19.61 10.83
N ARG A 164 27.73 -20.64 10.51
CA ARG A 164 29.18 -20.50 10.46
C ARG A 164 29.58 -19.48 9.38
N SER A 165 30.26 -18.41 9.80
CA SER A 165 30.84 -17.44 8.86
C SER A 165 32.03 -18.00 8.06
N ILE A 166 32.17 -17.52 6.82
CA ILE A 166 33.25 -17.86 5.89
C ILE A 166 33.95 -16.58 5.44
N SER A 167 35.28 -16.59 5.40
CA SER A 167 36.08 -15.46 4.92
C SER A 167 37.43 -15.90 4.33
N VAL A 168 38.25 -14.92 3.92
CA VAL A 168 39.66 -15.13 3.52
C VAL A 168 40.46 -15.92 4.58
N VAL A 169 40.12 -15.78 5.86
CA VAL A 169 40.79 -16.50 6.96
C VAL A 169 40.60 -18.01 6.81
N ASP A 170 39.42 -18.48 6.39
CA ASP A 170 39.18 -19.92 6.19
C ASP A 170 39.97 -20.47 5.00
N GLY A 171 40.12 -19.68 3.93
CA GLY A 171 41.00 -20.02 2.81
C GLY A 171 42.47 -20.12 3.24
N ILE A 172 42.95 -19.21 4.10
CA ILE A 172 44.31 -19.25 4.65
C ILE A 172 44.51 -20.47 5.56
N LYS A 173 43.53 -20.78 6.40
CA LYS A 173 43.55 -21.97 7.26
C LYS A 173 43.59 -23.26 6.43
N TYR A 174 42.82 -23.32 5.36
CA TYR A 174 42.82 -24.44 4.42
C TYR A 174 44.17 -24.57 3.69
N ALA A 175 44.72 -23.45 3.20
CA ALA A 175 46.04 -23.44 2.58
C ALA A 175 47.13 -23.89 3.55
N TYR A 176 47.06 -23.46 4.82
CA TYR A 176 48.00 -23.87 5.86
C TYR A 176 47.87 -25.36 6.21
N GLN A 177 46.65 -25.89 6.30
CA GLN A 177 46.40 -27.32 6.48
C GLN A 177 47.00 -28.13 5.32
N SER A 178 46.79 -27.69 4.08
CA SER A 178 47.36 -28.33 2.88
C SER A 178 48.89 -28.30 2.91
N TYR A 179 49.49 -27.16 3.24
CA TYR A 179 50.94 -27.02 3.42
C TYR A 179 51.52 -27.96 4.49
N ARG A 180 50.73 -28.28 5.53
CA ARG A 180 51.08 -29.22 6.60
C ARG A 180 50.68 -30.67 6.29
N GLY A 181 50.52 -31.03 5.02
CA GLY A 181 50.23 -32.39 4.57
C GLY A 181 48.80 -32.86 4.90
N GLY A 182 47.85 -31.93 5.01
CA GLY A 182 46.43 -32.24 5.22
C GLY A 182 46.00 -32.47 6.69
N ASN A 183 46.91 -32.34 7.66
CA ASN A 183 46.62 -32.60 9.07
C ASN A 183 45.43 -31.76 9.60
N PRO A 184 44.31 -32.38 10.05
CA PRO A 184 43.14 -31.65 10.55
C PRO A 184 43.44 -30.68 11.71
N LYS A 185 44.43 -30.99 12.55
CA LYS A 185 44.85 -30.10 13.66
C LYS A 185 45.51 -28.80 13.17
N ALA A 186 45.97 -28.77 11.92
CA ALA A 186 46.58 -27.60 11.30
C ALA A 186 45.56 -26.63 10.68
N TYR A 187 44.25 -26.85 10.82
CA TYR A 187 43.21 -25.91 10.39
C TYR A 187 43.09 -24.70 11.34
N ILE A 188 44.19 -23.95 11.47
CA ILE A 188 44.35 -22.80 12.36
C ILE A 188 44.92 -21.61 11.58
N LEU A 189 44.68 -20.39 12.05
CA LEU A 189 45.31 -19.21 11.47
C LEU A 189 46.81 -19.25 11.84
N PRO A 190 47.73 -19.38 10.87
CA PRO A 190 49.15 -19.46 11.17
C PRO A 190 49.68 -18.12 11.71
N GLY A 191 50.73 -18.18 12.53
CA GLY A 191 51.44 -16.99 12.99
C GLY A 191 52.11 -16.23 11.84
N ALA A 192 52.49 -14.97 12.07
CA ALA A 192 53.02 -14.08 11.03
C ALA A 192 54.22 -14.65 10.24
N LEU A 193 55.15 -15.33 10.91
CA LEU A 193 56.32 -15.95 10.27
C LEU A 193 55.94 -17.09 9.32
N GLU A 194 55.02 -17.96 9.76
CA GLU A 194 54.55 -19.09 8.97
C GLU A 194 53.68 -18.62 7.80
N MET A 195 52.96 -17.50 7.96
CA MET A 195 52.17 -16.89 6.89
C MET A 195 53.05 -16.43 5.71
N ASN A 196 54.22 -15.85 5.98
CA ASN A 196 55.18 -15.43 4.95
C ASN A 196 55.78 -16.62 4.19
N LYS A 197 55.91 -17.78 4.83
CA LYS A 197 56.33 -19.03 4.16
C LYS A 197 55.20 -19.58 3.30
N LEU A 198 53.98 -19.56 3.84
CA LEU A 198 52.78 -20.03 3.16
C LEU A 198 52.50 -19.22 1.88
N SER A 199 52.68 -17.89 1.90
CA SER A 199 52.44 -17.07 0.70
C SER A 199 53.35 -17.48 -0.46
N LYS A 200 54.64 -17.75 -0.20
CA LYS A 200 55.59 -18.23 -1.21
C LYS A 200 55.20 -19.60 -1.77
N TYR A 201 54.66 -20.49 -0.92
CA TYR A 201 54.18 -21.80 -1.33
C TYR A 201 52.96 -21.71 -2.25
N VAL A 202 51.98 -20.87 -1.89
CA VAL A 202 50.76 -20.66 -2.68
C VAL A 202 51.09 -20.02 -4.03
N ASP A 203 51.96 -19.00 -4.05
CA ASP A 203 52.40 -18.34 -5.29
C ASP A 203 53.16 -19.31 -6.22
N ALA A 204 53.97 -20.22 -5.65
CA ALA A 204 54.75 -21.19 -6.42
C ALA A 204 53.90 -22.30 -7.06
N LYS A 205 52.73 -22.62 -6.49
CA LYS A 205 51.92 -23.75 -6.95
C LYS A 205 50.95 -23.42 -8.09
N ASN A 206 50.73 -22.14 -8.43
CA ASN A 206 49.78 -21.68 -9.47
C ASN A 206 48.39 -22.36 -9.42
N GLU A 207 48.02 -22.99 -8.31
CA GLU A 207 46.71 -23.60 -8.12
C GLU A 207 45.71 -22.46 -7.92
N LYS A 208 44.66 -22.47 -8.76
CA LYS A 208 43.57 -21.49 -8.78
C LYS A 208 43.20 -21.05 -7.37
N SER A 209 43.68 -19.87 -6.99
CA SER A 209 43.39 -19.19 -5.71
C SER A 209 41.96 -18.64 -5.68
N ASP A 210 41.05 -19.20 -6.47
CA ASP A 210 39.68 -18.75 -6.67
C ASP A 210 38.92 -18.66 -5.35
N LEU A 211 39.18 -19.58 -4.41
CA LEU A 211 38.61 -19.54 -3.06
C LEU A 211 39.09 -18.34 -2.23
N LEU A 212 40.35 -17.91 -2.35
CA LEU A 212 40.86 -16.73 -1.63
C LEU A 212 40.38 -15.44 -2.30
N ASN A 213 40.34 -15.42 -3.63
CA ASN A 213 39.93 -14.27 -4.42
C ASN A 213 38.41 -14.01 -4.31
N ALA A 214 37.59 -15.01 -3.97
CA ALA A 214 36.15 -14.83 -3.75
C ALA A 214 35.80 -13.95 -2.52
N PHE A 215 36.74 -13.83 -1.56
CA PHE A 215 36.53 -13.10 -0.29
C PHE A 215 37.42 -11.86 -0.16
N VAL A 216 38.17 -11.50 -1.20
CA VAL A 216 39.13 -10.39 -1.18
C VAL A 216 39.06 -9.62 -2.50
N ASP A 217 39.11 -8.30 -2.45
CA ASP A 217 39.19 -7.48 -3.66
C ASP A 217 40.53 -7.64 -4.39
N SER A 218 40.58 -7.20 -5.65
CA SER A 218 41.80 -7.30 -6.48
C SER A 218 43.02 -6.60 -5.88
N THR A 219 42.84 -5.60 -5.01
CA THR A 219 43.93 -4.87 -4.36
C THR A 219 44.35 -5.44 -3.00
N LYS A 220 43.67 -6.49 -2.51
CA LYS A 220 43.87 -7.09 -1.18
C LYS A 220 43.74 -6.08 -0.04
N GLN A 221 42.86 -5.10 -0.21
CA GLN A 221 42.53 -4.05 0.74
C GLN A 221 41.26 -4.35 1.52
N THR A 222 40.24 -4.93 0.86
CA THR A 222 38.91 -5.17 1.40
C THR A 222 38.62 -6.65 1.48
N ALA A 223 38.26 -7.11 2.67
CA ALA A 223 37.83 -8.49 2.91
C ALA A 223 36.31 -8.57 3.03
N ARG A 224 35.75 -9.68 2.56
CA ARG A 224 34.35 -10.03 2.72
C ARG A 224 34.23 -11.19 3.70
N VAL A 225 33.41 -11.02 4.73
CA VAL A 225 33.02 -12.07 5.68
C VAL A 225 31.55 -12.38 5.42
N SER A 226 31.29 -13.57 4.89
CA SER A 226 29.94 -14.03 4.57
C SER A 226 29.39 -14.87 5.71
N VAL A 227 28.16 -14.61 6.13
CA VAL A 227 27.44 -15.39 7.14
C VAL A 227 25.98 -15.50 6.72
N GLN A 228 25.36 -16.66 6.91
CA GLN A 228 23.92 -16.79 6.72
C GLN A 228 23.19 -16.56 8.05
N VAL A 229 22.03 -15.91 7.98
CA VAL A 229 21.14 -15.63 9.10
C VAL A 229 19.85 -16.43 8.91
N ALA A 230 19.28 -16.92 10.01
CA ALA A 230 17.92 -17.44 10.03
C ALA A 230 16.90 -16.34 9.67
N ASP A 231 15.74 -16.71 9.12
CA ASP A 231 14.67 -15.75 8.84
C ASP A 231 13.94 -15.41 10.15
N ILE A 232 14.58 -14.60 10.98
CA ILE A 232 14.10 -14.20 12.31
C ILE A 232 13.11 -13.02 12.27
N GLY A 233 12.73 -12.57 11.07
CA GLY A 233 11.82 -11.46 10.83
C GLY A 233 12.46 -10.08 10.99
N SER A 234 11.89 -9.09 10.30
CA SER A 234 12.44 -7.72 10.19
C SER A 234 12.74 -7.04 11.54
N LYS A 235 11.91 -7.24 12.57
CA LYS A 235 12.09 -6.59 13.88
C LYS A 235 13.29 -7.15 14.65
N LYS A 236 13.42 -8.47 14.77
CA LYS A 236 14.56 -9.10 15.47
C LYS A 236 15.85 -8.92 14.70
N MET A 237 15.79 -9.04 13.36
CA MET A 237 16.93 -8.78 12.50
C MET A 237 17.48 -7.35 12.71
N GLY A 238 16.63 -6.34 12.93
CA GLY A 238 17.07 -4.99 13.26
C GLY A 238 17.95 -4.95 14.52
N VAL A 239 17.50 -5.62 15.59
CA VAL A 239 18.27 -5.73 16.85
C VAL A 239 19.60 -6.46 16.63
N VAL A 240 19.58 -7.58 15.90
CA VAL A 240 20.80 -8.35 15.59
C VAL A 240 21.80 -7.49 14.81
N ILE A 241 21.35 -6.71 13.83
CA ILE A 241 22.21 -5.82 13.05
C ILE A 241 22.80 -4.70 13.91
N ASP A 242 22.01 -4.12 14.81
CA ASP A 242 22.51 -3.08 15.73
C ASP A 242 23.55 -3.63 16.72
N GLU A 243 23.35 -4.84 17.24
CA GLU A 243 24.34 -5.55 18.05
C GLU A 243 25.61 -5.87 17.26
N LEU A 244 25.46 -6.35 16.02
CA LEU A 244 26.59 -6.66 15.15
C LEU A 244 27.42 -5.42 14.82
N ASN A 245 26.79 -4.28 14.56
CA ASN A 245 27.49 -3.02 14.35
C ASN A 245 28.34 -2.65 15.58
N LYS A 246 27.78 -2.74 16.79
CA LYS A 246 28.52 -2.48 18.04
C LYS A 246 29.69 -3.44 18.23
N GLU A 247 29.50 -4.73 17.94
CA GLU A 247 30.58 -5.73 18.03
C GLU A 247 31.68 -5.49 17.00
N ILE A 248 31.34 -5.08 15.78
CA ILE A 248 32.29 -4.75 14.73
C ILE A 248 33.10 -3.51 15.11
N GLU A 249 32.46 -2.44 15.57
CA GLU A 249 33.13 -1.21 16.04
C GLU A 249 34.07 -1.47 17.23
N ALA A 250 33.73 -2.43 18.11
CA ALA A 250 34.60 -2.84 19.21
C ALA A 250 35.84 -3.64 18.76
N ILE A 251 35.82 -4.25 17.57
CA ILE A 251 36.93 -5.02 17.01
C ILE A 251 37.77 -4.17 16.05
N PHE A 252 37.11 -3.35 15.25
CA PHE A 252 37.71 -2.54 14.20
C PHE A 252 37.61 -1.06 14.54
N ASP A 253 38.77 -0.47 14.84
CA ASP A 253 38.93 0.97 15.06
C ASP A 253 38.44 1.78 13.83
N PRO A 254 37.36 2.59 13.94
CA PRO A 254 36.78 3.34 12.81
C PRO A 254 37.76 4.29 12.12
N VAL A 255 38.81 4.72 12.84
CA VAL A 255 39.86 5.55 12.26
C VAL A 255 40.67 4.76 11.23
N LYS A 256 40.97 3.49 11.53
CA LYS A 256 41.86 2.64 10.71
C LYS A 256 41.13 1.78 9.69
N TYR A 257 39.89 1.41 9.97
CA TYR A 257 39.09 0.51 9.12
C TYR A 257 37.81 1.19 8.68
N ASN A 258 37.26 0.77 7.55
CA ASN A 258 35.89 1.07 7.18
C ASN A 258 35.12 -0.25 7.08
N THR A 259 34.02 -0.37 7.82
CA THR A 259 33.26 -1.62 7.90
C THR A 259 31.82 -1.40 7.48
N THR A 260 31.31 -2.24 6.59
CA THR A 260 29.95 -2.13 6.06
C THR A 260 29.25 -3.47 6.16
N ILE A 261 28.11 -3.52 6.84
CA ILE A 261 27.20 -4.67 6.78
C ILE A 261 26.28 -4.50 5.56
N THR A 262 26.13 -5.55 4.77
CA THR A 262 25.28 -5.63 3.57
C THR A 262 24.74 -7.05 3.41
N GLY A 263 24.11 -7.36 2.28
CA GLY A 263 23.51 -8.66 1.97
C GLY A 263 22.00 -8.59 1.84
N ASN A 264 21.41 -9.62 1.22
CA ASN A 264 19.99 -9.63 0.87
C ASN A 264 19.08 -9.52 2.10
N SER A 265 19.49 -10.11 3.23
CA SER A 265 18.79 -10.00 4.52
C SER A 265 18.62 -8.54 4.97
N LEU A 266 19.71 -7.77 4.96
CA LEU A 266 19.71 -6.36 5.35
C LEU A 266 18.98 -5.46 4.35
N ILE A 267 19.16 -5.73 3.04
CA ILE A 267 18.46 -5.01 1.97
C ILE A 267 16.95 -5.20 2.12
N PHE A 268 16.47 -6.43 2.37
CA PHE A 268 15.06 -6.70 2.59
C PHE A 268 14.51 -5.94 3.81
N LEU A 269 15.22 -5.98 4.94
CA LEU A 269 14.82 -5.26 6.17
C LEU A 269 14.69 -3.76 5.93
N LYS A 270 15.75 -3.13 5.40
CA LYS A 270 15.76 -1.70 5.12
C LYS A 270 14.74 -1.34 4.05
N GLY A 271 14.59 -2.19 3.04
CA GLY A 271 13.60 -2.06 1.97
C GLY A 271 12.17 -2.04 2.48
N ASN A 272 11.80 -2.93 3.42
CA ASN A 272 10.46 -2.94 3.99
C ASN A 272 10.16 -1.65 4.78
N ALA A 273 11.06 -1.23 5.68
CA ALA A 273 10.90 0.02 6.42
C ALA A 273 10.83 1.25 5.50
N TYR A 274 11.64 1.25 4.44
CA TYR A 274 11.66 2.29 3.43
C TYR A 274 10.33 2.37 2.66
N LEU A 275 9.75 1.23 2.26
CA LEU A 275 8.47 1.20 1.56
C LEU A 275 7.31 1.69 2.43
N VAL A 276 7.29 1.33 3.72
CA VAL A 276 6.29 1.83 4.67
C VAL A 276 6.36 3.35 4.81
N SER A 277 7.56 3.92 4.94
CA SER A 277 7.75 5.38 5.01
C SER A 277 7.29 6.08 3.71
N ASN A 278 7.66 5.54 2.54
CA ASN A 278 7.21 6.06 1.24
C ASN A 278 5.69 5.96 1.06
N LEU A 279 5.04 4.91 1.59
CA LEU A 279 3.58 4.79 1.55
C LEU A 279 2.92 5.96 2.30
N VAL A 280 3.36 6.22 3.54
CA VAL A 280 2.80 7.32 4.35
C VAL A 280 2.99 8.65 3.63
N GLN A 281 4.19 8.90 3.08
CA GLN A 281 4.46 10.09 2.28
C GLN A 281 3.55 10.18 1.05
N SER A 282 3.30 9.07 0.36
CA SER A 282 2.40 9.00 -0.80
C SER A 282 0.97 9.32 -0.43
N ILE A 283 0.45 8.74 0.65
CA ILE A 283 -0.92 8.98 1.10
C ILE A 283 -1.10 10.46 1.48
N ILE A 284 -0.14 11.04 2.21
CA ILE A 284 -0.16 12.47 2.56
C ILE A 284 -0.14 13.33 1.29
N LEU A 285 0.74 13.03 0.33
CA LEU A 285 0.82 13.79 -0.92
C LEU A 285 -0.47 13.65 -1.74
N ALA A 286 -1.06 12.47 -1.80
CA ALA A 286 -2.33 12.23 -2.48
C ALA A 286 -3.49 12.99 -1.80
N ILE A 287 -3.55 13.00 -0.47
CA ILE A 287 -4.51 13.79 0.30
C ILE A 287 -4.37 15.27 -0.05
N ILE A 288 -3.15 15.81 -0.08
CA ILE A 288 -2.88 17.21 -0.42
C ILE A 288 -3.38 17.52 -1.84
N LEU A 289 -3.03 16.71 -2.83
CA LEU A 289 -3.44 16.93 -4.23
C LEU A 289 -4.96 16.84 -4.42
N ILE A 290 -5.61 15.85 -3.80
CA ILE A 290 -7.07 15.73 -3.82
C ILE A 290 -7.72 16.93 -3.12
N SER A 291 -7.16 17.37 -2.00
CA SER A 291 -7.64 18.56 -1.28
C SER A 291 -7.58 19.82 -2.15
N ILE A 292 -6.49 20.00 -2.91
CA ILE A 292 -6.36 21.12 -3.87
C ILE A 292 -7.48 21.07 -4.90
N ILE A 293 -7.76 19.90 -5.49
CA ILE A 293 -8.87 19.77 -6.46
C ILE A 293 -10.21 20.04 -5.80
N MET A 294 -10.45 19.53 -4.59
CA MET A 294 -11.71 19.80 -3.87
C MET A 294 -11.87 21.28 -3.54
N ILE A 295 -10.79 22.00 -3.19
CA ILE A 295 -10.83 23.45 -3.02
C ILE A 295 -11.15 24.14 -4.35
N MET A 296 -10.53 23.73 -5.46
CA MET A 296 -10.81 24.33 -6.77
C MET A 296 -12.26 24.07 -7.23
N LEU A 297 -12.80 22.89 -6.93
CA LEU A 297 -14.15 22.49 -7.30
C LEU A 297 -15.21 23.10 -6.38
N PHE A 298 -14.98 23.22 -5.07
CA PHE A 298 -16.02 23.64 -4.12
C PHE A 298 -15.74 24.95 -3.38
N MET A 299 -14.53 25.51 -3.51
CA MET A 299 -14.06 26.71 -2.81
C MET A 299 -14.37 26.70 -1.30
N SER A 300 -14.35 25.52 -0.68
CA SER A 300 -14.76 25.32 0.70
C SER A 300 -13.86 24.30 1.39
N VAL A 301 -13.19 24.74 2.46
CA VAL A 301 -12.33 23.89 3.30
C VAL A 301 -13.12 22.76 3.96
N ARG A 302 -14.42 22.98 4.24
CA ARG A 302 -15.27 21.96 4.85
C ARG A 302 -15.53 20.80 3.88
N MET A 303 -15.62 21.09 2.58
CA MET A 303 -15.79 20.07 1.53
C MET A 303 -14.57 19.16 1.37
N ILE A 304 -13.39 19.61 1.81
CA ILE A 304 -12.20 18.77 1.90
C ILE A 304 -12.44 17.62 2.89
N LEU A 305 -12.95 17.93 4.09
CA LEU A 305 -13.28 16.90 5.09
C LEU A 305 -14.37 15.96 4.59
N VAL A 306 -15.39 16.49 3.91
CA VAL A 306 -16.45 15.70 3.28
C VAL A 306 -15.92 14.73 2.24
N SER A 307 -14.83 15.09 1.54
CA SER A 307 -14.23 14.24 0.52
C SER A 307 -13.23 13.22 1.10
N ILE A 308 -12.40 13.65 2.04
CA ILE A 308 -11.34 12.81 2.62
C ILE A 308 -11.92 11.72 3.53
N LEU A 309 -12.86 12.06 4.42
CA LEU A 309 -13.32 11.10 5.44
C LEU A 309 -13.91 9.82 4.82
N PRO A 310 -14.85 9.90 3.86
CA PRO A 310 -15.39 8.70 3.21
C PRO A 310 -14.33 7.90 2.45
N SER A 311 -13.26 8.56 1.98
CA SER A 311 -12.15 7.92 1.27
C SER A 311 -11.15 7.21 2.20
N LEU A 312 -10.98 7.69 3.44
CA LEU A 312 -10.05 7.11 4.42
C LEU A 312 -10.67 5.98 5.23
N ILE A 313 -11.97 6.02 5.53
CA ILE A 313 -12.65 5.00 6.34
C ILE A 313 -12.43 3.57 5.80
N PRO A 314 -12.56 3.29 4.49
CA PRO A 314 -12.29 1.95 3.95
C PRO A 314 -10.86 1.48 4.19
N LEU A 315 -9.88 2.39 4.12
CA LEU A 315 -8.47 2.08 4.39
C LEU A 315 -8.25 1.75 5.86
N ILE A 316 -8.86 2.51 6.76
CA ILE A 316 -8.79 2.27 8.21
C ILE A 316 -9.39 0.91 8.54
N ILE A 317 -10.56 0.60 7.97
CA ILE A 317 -11.22 -0.70 8.15
C ILE A 317 -10.33 -1.84 7.65
N THR A 318 -9.72 -1.68 6.48
CA THR A 318 -8.82 -2.67 5.91
C THR A 318 -7.59 -2.89 6.78
N ALA A 319 -6.99 -1.82 7.32
CA ALA A 319 -5.89 -1.92 8.27
C ALA A 319 -6.31 -2.65 9.56
N GLY A 320 -7.51 -2.35 10.07
CA GLY A 320 -8.08 -3.07 11.21
C GLY A 320 -8.22 -4.56 10.95
N LEU A 321 -8.77 -4.95 9.80
CA LEU A 321 -8.90 -6.34 9.38
C LEU A 321 -7.55 -7.03 9.24
N MET A 322 -6.55 -6.36 8.64
CA MET A 322 -5.18 -6.88 8.59
C MET A 322 -4.63 -7.20 9.98
N GLY A 323 -4.88 -6.33 10.96
CA GLY A 323 -4.47 -6.57 12.34
C GLY A 323 -5.21 -7.73 13.03
N TYR A 324 -6.53 -7.88 12.81
CA TYR A 324 -7.30 -9.00 13.37
C TYR A 324 -6.91 -10.35 12.76
N PHE A 325 -6.67 -10.38 11.44
CA PHE A 325 -6.28 -11.58 10.72
C PHE A 325 -4.76 -11.81 10.71
N GLN A 326 -3.99 -10.99 11.41
CA GLN A 326 -2.52 -11.06 11.48
C GLN A 326 -1.84 -11.05 10.10
N ILE A 327 -2.42 -10.33 9.14
CA ILE A 327 -1.83 -10.18 7.81
C ILE A 327 -0.67 -9.19 7.93
N PRO A 328 0.57 -9.63 7.68
CA PRO A 328 1.76 -8.79 7.87
C PRO A 328 1.81 -7.66 6.85
N LEU A 329 2.34 -6.50 7.30
CA LEU A 329 2.58 -5.38 6.41
C LEU A 329 3.86 -5.63 5.59
N LYS A 330 3.68 -5.88 4.29
CA LYS A 330 4.74 -6.25 3.33
C LYS A 330 4.67 -5.37 2.07
N PRO A 331 5.71 -5.38 1.22
CA PRO A 331 5.70 -4.67 -0.06
C PRO A 331 4.45 -4.95 -0.92
N SER A 332 4.02 -6.21 -0.98
CA SER A 332 2.84 -6.66 -1.72
C SER A 332 1.52 -6.09 -1.17
N THR A 333 1.35 -6.05 0.15
CA THR A 333 0.13 -5.55 0.80
C THR A 333 0.10 -4.02 0.95
N ILE A 334 1.26 -3.36 0.95
CA ILE A 334 1.37 -1.89 1.08
C ILE A 334 0.70 -1.17 -0.10
N LEU A 335 0.74 -1.76 -1.30
CA LEU A 335 0.11 -1.21 -2.50
C LEU A 335 -1.41 -1.04 -2.38
N ILE A 336 -2.06 -1.88 -1.58
CA ILE A 336 -3.52 -1.86 -1.34
C ILE A 336 -3.97 -0.45 -0.97
N TYR A 337 -3.27 0.18 -0.03
CA TYR A 337 -3.69 1.46 0.54
C TYR A 337 -3.74 2.57 -0.50
N SER A 338 -2.74 2.64 -1.37
CA SER A 338 -2.69 3.69 -2.39
C SER A 338 -3.63 3.43 -3.55
N ILE A 339 -3.73 2.18 -4.01
CA ILE A 339 -4.66 1.78 -5.08
C ILE A 339 -6.09 2.06 -4.62
N ALA A 340 -6.45 1.57 -3.43
CA ALA A 340 -7.77 1.74 -2.87
C ALA A 340 -8.08 3.21 -2.54
N PHE A 341 -7.11 3.99 -2.05
CA PHE A 341 -7.31 5.42 -1.83
C PHE A 341 -7.62 6.16 -3.13
N GLY A 342 -6.86 5.89 -4.19
CA GLY A 342 -7.08 6.48 -5.51
C GLY A 342 -8.48 6.19 -6.04
N ILE A 343 -8.88 4.93 -6.05
CA ILE A 343 -10.21 4.50 -6.54
C ILE A 343 -11.33 4.98 -5.62
N SER A 344 -11.16 4.92 -4.30
CA SER A 344 -12.17 5.39 -3.35
C SER A 344 -12.42 6.89 -3.48
N SER A 345 -11.35 7.67 -3.63
CA SER A 345 -11.43 9.12 -3.81
C SER A 345 -12.12 9.50 -5.11
N ASP A 346 -11.89 8.76 -6.19
CA ASP A 346 -12.59 8.97 -7.46
C ASP A 346 -14.11 8.84 -7.31
N GLY A 347 -14.58 7.81 -6.60
CA GLY A 347 -16.00 7.64 -6.29
C GLY A 347 -16.59 8.81 -5.48
N THR A 348 -15.84 9.36 -4.53
CA THR A 348 -16.25 10.55 -3.78
C THR A 348 -16.35 11.79 -4.67
N ILE A 349 -15.36 11.99 -5.55
CA ILE A 349 -15.34 13.10 -6.52
C ILE A 349 -16.51 12.99 -7.49
N TYR A 350 -16.78 11.78 -8.00
CA TYR A 350 -17.89 11.51 -8.90
C TYR A 350 -19.24 11.90 -8.27
N PHE A 351 -19.51 11.42 -7.06
CA PHE A 351 -20.74 11.76 -6.33
C PHE A 351 -20.84 13.27 -6.08
N LEU A 352 -19.78 13.87 -5.55
CA LEU A 352 -19.77 15.30 -5.21
C LEU A 352 -19.94 16.20 -6.44
N THR A 353 -19.33 15.84 -7.56
CA THR A 353 -19.45 16.61 -8.82
C THR A 353 -20.88 16.56 -9.35
N ARG A 354 -21.55 15.40 -9.30
CA ARG A 354 -22.96 15.30 -9.69
C ARG A 354 -23.88 16.01 -8.71
N TYR A 355 -23.65 15.88 -7.40
CA TYR A 355 -24.37 16.62 -6.36
C TYR A 355 -24.30 18.13 -6.61
N ARG A 356 -23.12 18.64 -6.97
CA ARG A 356 -22.93 20.05 -7.29
C ARG A 356 -23.69 20.48 -8.54
N HIS A 357 -23.63 19.65 -9.59
CA HIS A 357 -24.35 19.90 -10.83
C HIS A 357 -25.86 19.98 -10.57
N ASP A 358 -26.42 19.00 -9.85
CA ASP A 358 -27.84 18.95 -9.50
C ASP A 358 -28.25 20.16 -8.62
N MET A 359 -27.39 20.58 -7.69
CA MET A 359 -27.59 21.77 -6.84
C MET A 359 -27.70 23.06 -7.67
N ARG A 360 -26.80 23.24 -8.65
CA ARG A 360 -26.79 24.43 -9.50
C ARG A 360 -27.94 24.46 -10.50
N TYR A 361 -28.22 23.32 -11.14
CA TYR A 361 -29.21 23.24 -12.20
C TYR A 361 -30.64 23.35 -11.66
N TYR A 362 -30.96 22.63 -10.58
CA TYR A 362 -32.33 22.56 -10.06
C TYR A 362 -32.60 23.48 -8.87
N SER A 363 -31.57 24.12 -8.28
CA SER A 363 -31.71 25.01 -7.11
C SER A 363 -32.54 24.40 -5.96
N LEU A 364 -32.46 23.08 -5.78
CA LEU A 364 -33.20 22.31 -4.77
C LEU A 364 -32.61 22.53 -3.36
N SER A 365 -33.31 22.04 -2.33
CA SER A 365 -32.71 21.89 -0.99
C SER A 365 -31.65 20.79 -0.98
N ILE A 366 -30.68 20.86 -0.06
CA ILE A 366 -29.56 19.89 -0.01
C ILE A 366 -30.09 18.47 0.14
N SER A 367 -31.03 18.22 1.06
CA SER A 367 -31.68 16.92 1.21
C SER A 367 -32.32 16.40 -0.09
N ARG A 368 -33.03 17.23 -0.86
CA ARG A 368 -33.64 16.81 -2.14
C ARG A 368 -32.60 16.52 -3.21
N THR A 369 -31.54 17.32 -3.27
CA THR A 369 -30.45 17.07 -4.21
C THR A 369 -29.69 15.80 -3.86
N VAL A 370 -29.44 15.53 -2.57
CA VAL A 370 -28.83 14.26 -2.15
C VAL A 370 -29.66 13.07 -2.66
N SER A 371 -30.99 13.10 -2.46
CA SER A 371 -31.87 12.03 -2.96
C SER A 371 -31.82 11.89 -4.48
N ARG A 372 -31.78 13.00 -5.22
CA ARG A 372 -31.64 12.99 -6.68
C ARG A 372 -30.30 12.40 -7.11
N THR A 373 -29.20 12.85 -6.49
CA THR A 373 -27.87 12.36 -6.80
C THR A 373 -27.71 10.88 -6.49
N ILE A 374 -28.27 10.38 -5.38
CA ILE A 374 -28.31 8.94 -5.06
C ILE A 374 -29.02 8.16 -6.17
N ARG A 375 -30.17 8.63 -6.64
CA ARG A 375 -30.94 7.96 -7.70
C ARG A 375 -30.19 7.92 -9.04
N GLU A 376 -29.50 9.00 -9.39
CA GLU A 376 -28.79 9.14 -10.66
C GLU A 376 -27.45 8.41 -10.69
N THR A 377 -26.69 8.46 -9.59
CA THR A 377 -25.31 7.95 -9.55
C THR A 377 -25.17 6.60 -8.84
N GLY A 378 -26.14 6.23 -8.00
CA GLY A 378 -26.05 5.06 -7.13
C GLY A 378 -25.86 3.76 -7.88
N LEU A 379 -26.66 3.53 -8.93
CA LEU A 379 -26.56 2.29 -9.71
C LEU A 379 -25.23 2.20 -10.48
N SER A 380 -24.78 3.32 -11.07
CA SER A 380 -23.49 3.39 -11.78
C SER A 380 -22.32 3.07 -10.84
N MET A 381 -22.34 3.60 -9.61
CA MET A 381 -21.31 3.30 -8.62
C MET A 381 -21.33 1.83 -8.17
N VAL A 382 -22.52 1.23 -8.02
CA VAL A 382 -22.63 -0.21 -7.71
C VAL A 382 -22.03 -1.06 -8.83
N TYR A 383 -22.32 -0.75 -10.09
CA TYR A 383 -21.74 -1.50 -11.22
C TYR A 383 -20.22 -1.41 -11.27
N THR A 384 -19.67 -0.20 -11.13
CA THR A 384 -18.22 -0.02 -11.07
C THR A 384 -17.61 -0.81 -9.91
N ALA A 385 -18.23 -0.79 -8.72
CA ALA A 385 -17.73 -1.52 -7.56
C ALA A 385 -17.77 -3.04 -7.74
N VAL A 386 -18.83 -3.59 -8.34
CA VAL A 386 -18.94 -5.03 -8.61
C VAL A 386 -17.91 -5.49 -9.64
N ILE A 387 -17.70 -4.71 -10.72
CA ILE A 387 -16.69 -5.02 -11.74
C ILE A 387 -15.30 -4.99 -11.12
N LEU A 388 -14.98 -3.95 -10.34
CA LEU A 388 -13.69 -3.85 -9.65
C LEU A 388 -13.51 -4.95 -8.61
N PHE A 389 -14.56 -5.28 -7.84
CA PHE A 389 -14.55 -6.41 -6.91
C PHE A 389 -14.18 -7.69 -7.64
N ALA A 390 -14.89 -8.05 -8.71
CA ALA A 390 -14.59 -9.25 -9.50
C ALA A 390 -13.17 -9.21 -10.10
N GLY A 391 -12.76 -8.06 -10.62
CA GLY A 391 -11.45 -7.85 -11.25
C GLY A 391 -10.27 -8.02 -10.29
N PHE A 392 -10.40 -7.58 -9.03
CA PHE A 392 -9.36 -7.82 -8.01
C PHE A 392 -9.52 -9.17 -7.32
N PHE A 393 -10.75 -9.67 -7.16
CA PHE A 393 -11.02 -10.95 -6.52
C PHE A 393 -10.46 -12.13 -7.30
N ILE A 394 -10.28 -12.03 -8.62
CA ILE A 394 -9.61 -13.07 -9.41
C ILE A 394 -8.17 -13.34 -8.93
N PHE A 395 -7.48 -12.36 -8.33
CA PHE A 395 -6.12 -12.53 -7.81
C PHE A 395 -6.04 -13.49 -6.62
N THR A 396 -7.18 -13.79 -5.98
CA THR A 396 -7.26 -14.79 -4.91
C THR A 396 -6.91 -16.21 -5.37
N ALA A 397 -7.03 -16.48 -6.68
CA ALA A 397 -6.64 -17.73 -7.30
C ALA A 397 -5.10 -17.87 -7.48
N SER A 398 -4.32 -16.85 -7.14
CA SER A 398 -2.85 -16.91 -7.23
C SER A 398 -2.25 -17.87 -6.19
N GLY A 399 -1.29 -18.67 -6.61
CA GLY A 399 -0.46 -19.48 -5.71
C GLY A 399 0.56 -18.66 -4.91
N PHE A 400 0.72 -17.37 -5.18
CA PHE A 400 1.63 -16.51 -4.42
C PHE A 400 0.87 -15.74 -3.33
N GLY A 401 1.23 -15.96 -2.07
CA GLY A 401 0.46 -15.47 -0.90
C GLY A 401 0.30 -13.94 -0.88
N GLY A 402 1.29 -13.20 -1.36
CA GLY A 402 1.22 -11.75 -1.49
C GLY A 402 0.13 -11.29 -2.48
N THR A 403 0.02 -11.94 -3.64
CA THR A 403 -0.98 -11.62 -4.68
C THR A 403 -2.38 -12.04 -4.26
N GLN A 404 -2.49 -13.19 -3.60
CA GLN A 404 -3.75 -13.64 -3.02
C GLN A 404 -4.27 -12.64 -1.98
N SER A 405 -3.40 -12.21 -1.05
CA SER A 405 -3.74 -11.23 -0.01
C SER A 405 -4.15 -9.89 -0.62
N LEU A 406 -3.43 -9.43 -1.66
CA LEU A 406 -3.77 -8.24 -2.43
C LEU A 406 -5.19 -8.32 -3.00
N GLY A 407 -5.57 -9.44 -3.61
CA GLY A 407 -6.89 -9.64 -4.20
C GLY A 407 -8.04 -9.58 -3.19
N ILE A 408 -7.91 -10.29 -2.07
CA ILE A 408 -8.93 -10.30 -1.00
C ILE A 408 -9.08 -8.90 -0.40
N LEU A 409 -7.97 -8.27 -0.03
CA LEU A 409 -8.00 -7.01 0.70
C LEU A 409 -8.48 -5.86 -0.19
N ILE A 410 -8.01 -5.72 -1.43
CA ILE A 410 -8.48 -4.65 -2.32
C ILE A 410 -9.97 -4.82 -2.61
N SER A 411 -10.42 -6.03 -2.98
CA SER A 411 -11.83 -6.26 -3.33
C SER A 411 -12.76 -5.88 -2.16
N LEU A 412 -12.41 -6.28 -0.94
CA LEU A 412 -13.14 -5.87 0.26
C LEU A 412 -13.07 -4.37 0.52
N THR A 413 -11.89 -3.77 0.38
CA THR A 413 -11.70 -2.32 0.57
C THR A 413 -12.59 -1.52 -0.37
N LEU A 414 -12.65 -1.90 -1.66
CA LEU A 414 -13.43 -1.19 -2.66
C LEU A 414 -14.94 -1.36 -2.45
N MET A 415 -15.37 -2.52 -1.94
CA MET A 415 -16.77 -2.72 -1.54
C MET A 415 -17.14 -1.78 -0.38
N VAL A 416 -16.28 -1.70 0.64
CA VAL A 416 -16.46 -0.78 1.77
C VAL A 416 -16.39 0.68 1.31
N ALA A 417 -15.53 1.01 0.35
CA ALA A 417 -15.44 2.34 -0.27
C ALA A 417 -16.72 2.74 -0.99
N MET A 418 -17.33 1.81 -1.73
CA MET A 418 -18.62 2.05 -2.39
C MET A 418 -19.73 2.30 -1.37
N ILE A 419 -19.80 1.50 -0.29
CA ILE A 419 -20.77 1.72 0.80
C ILE A 419 -20.52 3.08 1.49
N SER A 420 -19.26 3.43 1.74
CA SER A 420 -18.86 4.71 2.33
C SER A 420 -19.30 5.89 1.45
N ASN A 421 -19.07 5.81 0.14
CA ASN A 421 -19.44 6.85 -0.82
C ASN A 421 -20.96 6.95 -1.04
N LEU A 422 -21.72 5.85 -0.93
CA LEU A 422 -23.16 5.85 -1.17
C LEU A 422 -24.00 6.09 0.09
N VAL A 423 -23.44 5.86 1.29
CA VAL A 423 -24.18 5.99 2.56
C VAL A 423 -23.57 7.07 3.46
N PHE A 424 -22.29 6.94 3.79
CA PHE A 424 -21.66 7.84 4.76
C PHE A 424 -21.43 9.25 4.21
N LEU A 425 -20.98 9.36 2.95
CA LEU A 425 -20.78 10.65 2.28
C LEU A 425 -22.09 11.48 2.20
N PRO A 426 -23.21 10.94 1.70
CA PRO A 426 -24.50 11.64 1.70
C PRO A 426 -25.00 12.02 3.09
N ALA A 427 -24.88 11.12 4.07
CA ALA A 427 -25.28 11.39 5.45
C ALA A 427 -24.48 12.56 6.04
N LEU A 428 -23.18 12.61 5.73
CA LEU A 428 -22.29 13.69 6.15
C LEU A 428 -22.66 15.03 5.49
N LEU A 429 -23.05 15.04 4.21
CA LEU A 429 -23.58 16.24 3.54
C LEU A 429 -24.82 16.80 4.23
N ILE A 430 -25.81 15.96 4.57
CA ILE A 430 -27.04 16.37 5.26
C ILE A 430 -26.74 16.86 6.68
N SER A 431 -25.83 16.21 7.40
CA SER A 431 -25.44 16.69 8.72
C SER A 431 -24.74 18.05 8.68
N LEU A 432 -24.03 18.36 7.59
CA LEU A 432 -23.38 19.66 7.38
C LEU A 432 -24.37 20.76 6.96
N GLU A 433 -25.45 20.43 6.25
CA GLU A 433 -26.57 21.34 5.94
C GLU A 433 -27.15 21.99 7.21
N ARG A 434 -27.36 21.21 8.28
CA ARG A 434 -27.87 21.75 9.56
C ARG A 434 -26.94 22.78 10.23
N LYS A 435 -25.67 22.88 9.83
CA LYS A 435 -24.66 23.80 10.40
C LYS A 435 -24.14 24.87 9.43
N LEU A 436 -24.61 24.91 8.18
CA LEU A 436 -24.08 25.80 7.14
C LEU A 436 -25.13 26.35 6.18
N THR A 437 -25.15 27.67 6.09
CA THR A 437 -25.83 28.46 5.06
C THR A 437 -25.30 28.14 3.65
N THR A 438 -26.24 28.02 2.72
CA THR A 438 -26.18 27.75 1.26
C THR A 438 -25.09 28.48 0.44
N LYS A 439 -24.35 29.44 1.02
CA LYS A 439 -23.40 30.30 0.31
C LYS A 439 -22.15 29.59 -0.24
N ALA A 440 -21.60 28.58 0.44
CA ALA A 440 -20.39 27.90 -0.03
C ALA A 440 -20.62 27.11 -1.35
N PHE A 441 -21.86 26.69 -1.62
CA PHE A 441 -22.22 25.91 -2.81
C PHE A 441 -22.63 26.77 -4.01
N LEU A 442 -22.94 28.05 -3.77
CA LEU A 442 -23.36 29.03 -4.78
C LEU A 442 -22.18 29.82 -5.38
N ASN A 443 -21.01 29.83 -4.74
CA ASN A 443 -19.83 30.51 -5.28
C ASN A 443 -19.38 29.87 -6.61
N GLU A 444 -18.94 30.71 -7.55
CA GLU A 444 -18.39 30.28 -8.84
C GLU A 444 -17.04 29.59 -8.65
N PRO A 445 -16.85 28.36 -9.19
CA PRO A 445 -15.56 27.67 -9.11
C PRO A 445 -14.56 28.32 -10.05
N ILE A 446 -13.30 27.99 -9.83
CA ILE A 446 -12.23 28.28 -10.79
C ILE A 446 -12.38 27.40 -12.05
N ILE A 447 -12.95 26.20 -11.93
CA ILE A 447 -13.20 25.27 -13.05
C ILE A 447 -14.67 24.85 -13.05
N ASP A 448 -15.39 25.18 -14.12
CA ASP A 448 -16.73 24.65 -14.38
C ASP A 448 -16.63 23.39 -15.24
N VAL A 449 -17.06 22.25 -14.69
CA VAL A 449 -16.92 20.93 -15.33
C VAL A 449 -18.04 20.69 -16.35
N PHE A 450 -19.13 21.45 -16.27
CA PHE A 450 -20.23 21.40 -17.22
C PHE A 450 -20.44 22.79 -17.81
N THR A 451 -19.99 23.02 -19.05
CA THR A 451 -20.35 24.25 -19.77
C THR A 451 -21.84 24.21 -20.08
N ASN A 452 -22.55 25.24 -19.61
CA ASN A 452 -23.99 25.42 -19.80
C ASN A 452 -24.28 25.74 -21.28
N ASN A 453 -24.28 24.73 -22.14
CA ASN A 453 -24.78 24.82 -23.51
C ASN A 453 -26.14 24.14 -23.57
N GLY A 454 -27.22 24.92 -23.55
CA GLY A 454 -28.57 24.38 -23.70
C GLY A 454 -29.65 25.34 -23.28
N ASN A 455 -29.75 26.46 -23.99
CA ASN A 455 -30.97 27.24 -24.08
C ASN A 455 -31.95 26.48 -24.99
N ASP A 456 -32.48 25.35 -24.53
CA ASP A 456 -33.57 24.63 -25.21
C ASP A 456 -34.74 24.53 -24.23
N GLY A 457 -35.68 25.45 -24.39
CA GLY A 457 -36.99 25.37 -23.78
C GLY A 457 -37.71 24.15 -24.34
N ASN A 458 -37.99 23.19 -23.47
CA ASN A 458 -39.17 22.35 -23.52
C ASN A 458 -39.40 21.77 -22.12
N ASP A 459 -40.30 22.45 -21.40
CA ASP A 459 -40.85 22.05 -20.12
C ASP A 459 -41.55 20.68 -20.23
N GLU A 460 -41.03 19.66 -19.54
CA GLU A 460 -41.87 18.60 -19.00
C GLU A 460 -42.08 18.88 -17.51
N LYS A 461 -43.19 19.57 -17.21
CA LYS A 461 -43.76 19.62 -15.86
C LYS A 461 -44.11 18.18 -15.46
N MET A 462 -43.39 17.65 -14.49
CA MET A 462 -43.72 16.37 -13.86
C MET A 462 -44.64 16.67 -12.68
N ASP A 463 -45.87 16.16 -12.77
CA ASP A 463 -46.97 16.41 -11.85
C ASP A 463 -46.62 16.12 -10.37
N ASP A 464 -47.19 16.97 -9.51
CA ASP A 464 -47.09 16.92 -8.05
C ASP A 464 -47.48 15.54 -7.49
N ILE A 465 -46.54 14.92 -6.79
CA ILE A 465 -46.82 13.77 -5.91
C ILE A 465 -47.38 14.35 -4.60
N ASP A 466 -48.71 14.40 -4.53
CA ASP A 466 -49.48 14.70 -3.32
C ASP A 466 -49.15 13.70 -2.19
N ILE A 467 -48.48 14.18 -1.15
CA ILE A 467 -48.39 13.47 0.14
C ILE A 467 -49.40 14.12 1.09
N LYS A 468 -50.57 13.47 1.21
CA LYS A 468 -51.59 13.74 2.23
C LYS A 468 -50.94 13.77 3.62
N LYS A 469 -50.91 14.95 4.25
CA LYS A 469 -50.71 15.09 5.69
C LYS A 469 -51.98 14.64 6.40
N VAL A 470 -51.89 13.53 7.13
CA VAL A 470 -52.81 13.19 8.21
C VAL A 470 -52.37 13.98 9.44
N ASN A 471 -53.22 14.88 9.95
CA ASN A 471 -53.26 15.15 11.38
C ASN A 471 -54.62 15.68 11.84
N ASN A 472 -55.08 15.09 12.94
CA ASN A 472 -56.39 15.21 13.58
C ASN A 472 -56.58 16.51 14.39
N GLY A 473 -57.85 16.97 14.47
CA GLY A 473 -58.46 17.72 15.58
C GLY A 473 -58.02 19.19 15.72
N THR A 474 -58.87 20.19 15.93
CA THR A 474 -60.23 20.29 16.51
C THR A 474 -60.75 21.71 16.22
N ASP A 475 -62.07 21.85 16.05
CA ASP A 475 -62.94 23.01 16.32
C ASP A 475 -62.56 24.39 15.72
N THR A 476 -63.39 25.06 14.93
CA THR A 476 -64.78 25.46 15.21
C THR A 476 -65.49 25.94 13.92
N LEU A 477 -66.81 25.81 13.92
CA LEU A 477 -67.73 26.24 12.88
C LEU A 477 -67.74 27.76 12.62
N ALA A 478 -67.73 28.16 11.35
CA ALA A 478 -68.50 29.32 10.86
C ALA A 478 -68.75 29.20 9.35
N LYS A 479 -70.03 29.28 8.97
CA LYS A 479 -70.60 29.22 7.62
C LYS A 479 -70.54 30.61 6.91
N PRO A 480 -70.92 30.73 5.62
CA PRO A 480 -70.19 31.46 4.59
C PRO A 480 -70.75 32.86 4.28
N LYS A 481 -70.02 33.63 3.46
CA LYS A 481 -70.59 34.69 2.62
C LYS A 481 -70.12 34.55 1.17
N SER A 482 -71.12 34.62 0.30
CA SER A 482 -71.16 34.66 -1.15
C SER A 482 -70.74 36.02 -1.74
N GLU A 483 -70.74 36.09 -3.08
CA GLU A 483 -70.69 37.24 -4.02
C GLU A 483 -69.31 37.46 -4.65
N VAL A 484 -69.09 37.45 -5.97
CA VAL A 484 -69.89 37.26 -7.21
C VAL A 484 -68.97 36.59 -8.23
#